data_AF-A0A094ZR80-F1
#
_entry.id   AF-A0A094ZR80-F1
#
_cell.length_a   1.000
_cell.length_b   1.000
_cell.length_c   1.000
_cell.angle_alpha   90.00
_cell.angle_beta   90.00
_cell.angle_gamma   90.00
#
_symmetry.space_group_name_H-M   'P 1'
#
loop_
_entity.id
_entity.type
_entity.pdbx_description
1 polymer ?
#
loop_
_entity_poly.entity_id
_entity_poly.type
_entity_poly.pdbx_seq_one_letter_code
_entity_poly.pdbx_strand_id
1 'polypeptide(L)'
;MERLLRLGADGLAALGQSNAQPTDGPVPDTAEQVYISSLALLKMLKHGRAGVPMEVMGLMLGEFVDDYTVTVVDVFAMPQSGTGVSVEAVDPVFQAKMLDMLRQTGRYLNF
;
A
#
# COMPACT_ATOMS: atom_id res chain seq x y z
N MET A 1 52.42 32.88 23.76
CA MET A 1 51.05 32.50 24.15
C MET A 1 50.11 32.22 22.96
N GLU A 2 50.56 32.33 21.70
CA GLU A 2 49.67 32.23 20.53
C GLU A 2 49.45 30.80 19.98
N ARG A 3 50.24 29.81 20.41
CA ARG A 3 50.09 28.40 19.97
C ARG A 3 48.95 27.64 20.68
N LEU A 4 48.46 28.15 21.81
CA LEU A 4 47.30 27.57 22.52
C LEU A 4 45.96 28.11 22.00
N LEU A 5 45.96 29.25 21.28
CA LEU A 5 44.74 29.84 20.72
C LEU A 5 44.35 29.23 19.36
N ARG A 6 45.33 28.73 18.58
CA ARG A 6 45.05 28.06 17.29
C ARG A 6 44.43 26.66 17.47
N LEU A 7 44.75 25.95 18.55
CA LEU A 7 44.18 24.63 18.83
C LEU A 7 42.69 24.69 19.25
N GLY A 8 42.22 25.85 19.71
CA GLY A 8 40.80 26.08 20.01
C GLY A 8 39.97 26.49 18.79
N ALA A 9 40.61 27.02 17.73
CA ALA A 9 39.93 27.42 16.50
C ALA A 9 39.73 26.24 15.52
N ASP A 10 40.74 25.36 15.40
CA ASP A 10 40.64 24.15 14.57
C ASP A 10 39.70 23.09 15.18
N GLY A 11 39.55 23.07 16.51
CA GLY A 11 38.63 22.16 17.22
C GLY A 11 37.15 22.55 17.13
N LEU A 12 36.85 23.83 16.85
CA LEU A 12 35.47 24.32 16.74
C LEU A 12 34.95 24.32 15.29
N ALA A 13 35.84 24.25 14.30
CA ALA A 13 35.46 24.06 12.89
C ALA A 13 34.96 22.62 12.60
N ALA A 14 35.28 21.65 13.46
CA ALA A 14 34.88 20.25 13.30
C ALA A 14 33.46 19.92 13.82
N LEU A 15 32.79 20.85 14.51
CA LEU A 15 31.47 20.62 15.12
C LEU A 15 30.30 21.24 14.32
N GLY A 16 30.57 21.82 13.15
CA GLY A 16 29.58 22.57 12.36
C GLY A 16 29.14 21.92 11.05
N GLN A 17 29.71 20.78 10.65
CA GLN A 17 29.33 20.09 9.42
C GLN A 17 28.67 18.75 9.74
N SER A 18 27.43 18.83 10.24
CA SER A 18 26.45 17.79 9.95
C SER A 18 26.20 17.82 8.44
N ASN A 19 27.07 17.13 7.70
CA ASN A 19 26.85 16.74 6.32
C ASN A 19 25.63 15.81 6.33
N ALA A 20 24.43 16.41 6.30
CA ALA A 20 23.24 15.71 5.85
C ALA A 20 23.45 15.45 4.35
N GLN A 21 24.22 14.40 4.05
CA GLN A 21 24.25 13.81 2.73
C GLN A 21 22.79 13.56 2.34
N PRO A 22 22.31 14.07 1.20
CA PRO A 22 21.03 13.63 0.68
C PRO A 22 21.13 12.11 0.55
N THR A 23 20.36 11.41 1.36
CA THR A 23 20.18 9.98 1.21
C THR A 23 19.60 9.78 -0.17
N ASP A 24 20.40 9.22 -1.08
CA ASP A 24 19.96 8.74 -2.41
C ASP A 24 19.13 7.45 -2.21
N GLY A 25 18.19 7.53 -1.28
CA GLY A 25 17.15 6.55 -1.08
C GLY A 25 16.00 6.88 -2.02
N PRO A 26 15.22 5.87 -2.43
CA PRO A 26 14.04 6.11 -3.24
C PRO A 26 13.16 7.15 -2.54
N VAL A 27 13.03 8.32 -3.18
CA VAL A 27 12.14 9.38 -2.72
C VAL A 27 10.72 8.90 -3.01
N PRO A 28 9.80 8.90 -2.03
CA PRO A 28 8.42 8.54 -2.28
C PRO A 28 7.83 9.55 -3.26
N ASP A 29 7.56 9.11 -4.48
CA ASP A 29 6.85 9.87 -5.48
C ASP A 29 5.34 9.79 -5.20
N THR A 30 4.61 10.87 -5.46
CA THR A 30 3.14 10.94 -5.29
C THR A 30 2.39 10.76 -6.61
N ALA A 31 3.11 10.43 -7.68
CA ALA A 31 2.56 10.22 -9.02
C ALA A 31 1.88 8.86 -9.22
N GLU A 32 1.72 8.03 -8.18
CA GLU A 32 1.03 6.75 -8.26
C GLU A 32 -0.44 6.94 -8.72
N GLN A 33 -0.82 6.19 -9.77
CA GLN A 33 -2.13 6.22 -10.38
C GLN A 33 -2.83 4.87 -10.25
N VAL A 34 -4.11 4.90 -9.90
CA VAL A 34 -4.95 3.70 -9.83
C VAL A 34 -6.13 3.84 -10.79
N TYR A 35 -6.17 2.99 -11.82
CA TYR A 35 -7.29 2.91 -12.75
C TYR A 35 -8.26 1.83 -12.27
N ILE A 36 -9.47 2.24 -11.90
CA ILE A 36 -10.51 1.31 -11.42
C ILE A 36 -11.53 1.08 -12.51
N SER A 37 -11.74 -0.18 -12.89
CA SER A 37 -12.78 -0.54 -13.86
C SER A 37 -14.17 -0.17 -13.32
N SER A 38 -15.10 0.19 -14.20
CA SER A 38 -16.47 0.54 -13.79
C SER A 38 -17.19 -0.63 -13.10
N LEU A 39 -16.86 -1.86 -13.49
CA LEU A 39 -17.41 -3.08 -12.88
C LEU A 39 -16.91 -3.25 -11.44
N ALA A 40 -15.60 -3.05 -11.21
CA ALA A 40 -15.01 -3.08 -9.88
C ALA A 40 -15.65 -2.03 -8.96
N LEU A 41 -15.74 -0.79 -9.43
CA LEU A 41 -16.32 0.32 -8.67
C LEU A 41 -17.77 0.03 -8.25
N LEU A 42 -18.59 -0.50 -9.16
CA LEU A 42 -19.99 -0.81 -8.86
C LEU A 42 -20.11 -1.92 -7.80
N LYS A 43 -19.25 -2.94 -7.86
CA LYS A 43 -19.20 -4.01 -6.85
C LYS A 43 -18.75 -3.48 -5.49
N MET A 44 -17.76 -2.59 -5.43
CA MET A 44 -17.34 -1.92 -4.20
C MET A 44 -18.52 -1.16 -3.55
N LEU A 45 -19.24 -0.35 -4.32
CA LEU A 45 -20.39 0.42 -3.83
C LEU A 45 -21.54 -0.47 -3.35
N LYS A 46 -21.85 -1.54 -4.10
CA LYS A 46 -22.90 -2.49 -3.73
C LYS A 46 -22.54 -3.21 -2.41
N HIS A 47 -21.30 -3.62 -2.27
CA HIS A 47 -20.80 -4.29 -1.07
C HIS A 47 -20.81 -3.34 0.14
N GLY A 48 -20.27 -2.13 -0.02
CA GLY A 48 -20.26 -1.09 1.02
C GLY A 48 -21.67 -0.77 1.53
N ARG A 49 -22.65 -0.67 0.63
CA ARG A 49 -24.05 -0.43 1.03
C ARG A 49 -24.68 -1.63 1.75
N ALA A 50 -24.34 -2.85 1.38
CA ALA A 50 -24.84 -4.06 2.04
C ALA A 50 -24.27 -4.25 3.47
N GLY A 51 -23.14 -3.60 3.76
CA GLY A 51 -22.46 -3.66 5.06
C GLY A 51 -23.07 -2.81 6.17
N VAL A 52 -23.80 -1.74 5.84
CA VAL A 52 -24.27 -0.74 6.81
C VAL A 52 -25.12 -1.39 7.92
N PRO A 53 -24.85 -1.13 9.22
CA PRO A 53 -23.94 -0.10 9.78
C PRO A 53 -22.50 -0.57 10.05
N MET A 54 -22.13 -1.78 9.63
CA MET A 54 -20.81 -2.36 9.86
C MET A 54 -19.85 -2.00 8.72
N GLU A 55 -18.56 -1.90 9.06
CA GLU A 55 -17.49 -1.82 8.07
C GLU A 55 -17.38 -3.14 7.31
N VAL A 56 -17.03 -3.07 6.03
CA VAL A 56 -16.86 -4.24 5.19
C VAL A 56 -15.56 -4.15 4.40
N MET A 57 -15.01 -5.32 4.08
CA MET A 57 -13.75 -5.45 3.36
C MET A 57 -13.90 -6.32 2.13
N GLY A 58 -12.96 -6.14 1.19
CA GLY A 58 -12.87 -6.91 -0.03
C GLY A 58 -11.45 -6.89 -0.59
N LEU A 59 -11.18 -7.77 -1.54
CA LEU A 59 -9.90 -7.84 -2.25
C LEU A 59 -10.04 -7.29 -3.66
N MET A 60 -9.01 -6.59 -4.12
CA MET A 60 -8.90 -6.06 -5.47
C MET A 60 -8.07 -7.00 -6.32
N LEU A 61 -8.50 -7.21 -7.55
CA LEU A 61 -7.85 -8.03 -8.57
C LEU A 61 -7.49 -7.15 -9.75
N GLY A 62 -6.25 -7.25 -10.18
CA GLY A 62 -5.71 -6.30 -11.13
C GLY A 62 -4.38 -6.74 -11.69
N GLU A 63 -3.67 -5.77 -12.23
CA GLU A 63 -2.28 -5.92 -12.65
C GLU A 63 -1.53 -4.60 -12.43
N PHE A 64 -0.25 -4.75 -12.09
CA PHE A 64 0.70 -3.65 -12.11
C PHE A 64 1.17 -3.46 -13.55
N VAL A 65 0.89 -2.29 -14.13
CA VAL A 65 1.31 -1.95 -15.49
C VAL A 65 2.75 -1.46 -15.49
N ASP A 66 3.11 -0.66 -14.50
CA ASP A 66 4.45 -0.17 -14.20
C ASP A 66 4.55 0.14 -12.69
N ASP A 67 5.70 0.67 -12.26
CA ASP A 67 5.98 0.99 -10.85
C ASP A 67 5.07 2.08 -10.26
N TYR A 68 4.38 2.84 -11.12
CA TYR A 68 3.54 3.97 -10.71
C TYR A 68 2.06 3.76 -11.05
N THR A 69 1.70 2.68 -11.73
CA THR A 69 0.36 2.51 -12.29
C THR A 69 -0.21 1.14 -11.96
N VAL A 70 -1.30 1.14 -11.20
CA VAL A 70 -2.07 -0.06 -10.85
C VAL A 70 -3.40 -0.03 -11.57
N THR A 71 -3.78 -1.13 -12.21
CA THR A 71 -5.10 -1.27 -12.82
C THR A 71 -5.93 -2.30 -12.06
N VAL A 72 -7.10 -1.89 -11.57
CA VAL A 72 -8.04 -2.75 -10.85
C VAL A 72 -9.13 -3.18 -11.81
N VAL A 73 -9.13 -4.45 -12.18
CA VAL A 73 -10.06 -5.02 -13.16
C VAL A 73 -11.32 -5.54 -12.48
N ASP A 74 -11.21 -6.18 -11.31
CA ASP A 74 -12.36 -6.69 -10.56
C ASP A 74 -12.14 -6.65 -9.04
N VAL A 75 -13.20 -6.80 -8.27
CA VAL A 75 -13.16 -6.94 -6.81
C VAL A 75 -14.11 -8.04 -6.34
N PHE A 76 -13.79 -8.63 -5.19
CA PHE A 76 -14.72 -9.51 -4.48
C PHE A 76 -14.77 -9.19 -2.99
N ALA A 77 -15.96 -9.41 -2.42
CA ALA A 77 -16.24 -9.22 -1.01
C ALA A 77 -15.62 -10.33 -0.18
N MET A 78 -15.04 -9.98 0.97
CA MET A 78 -14.65 -10.95 1.98
C MET A 78 -15.83 -11.20 2.94
N PRO A 79 -16.10 -12.46 3.31
CA PRO A 79 -17.15 -12.79 4.27
C PRO A 79 -16.79 -12.16 5.61
N GLN A 80 -17.71 -11.38 6.18
CA GLN A 80 -17.54 -10.79 7.49
C GLN A 80 -17.68 -11.90 8.54
N SER A 81 -16.56 -12.38 9.07
CA SER A 81 -16.57 -13.39 10.13
C SER A 81 -16.70 -12.72 11.49
N GLY A 82 -17.93 -12.62 12.00
CA GLY A 82 -18.27 -12.53 13.42
C GLY A 82 -17.93 -11.24 14.18
N THR A 83 -18.95 -10.41 14.45
CA THR A 83 -19.18 -9.52 15.62
C THR A 83 -18.08 -8.62 16.21
N GLY A 84 -16.84 -8.67 15.73
CA GLY A 84 -15.71 -7.89 16.20
C GLY A 84 -15.11 -7.13 15.03
N VAL A 85 -15.05 -5.81 15.19
CA VAL A 85 -14.45 -4.78 14.33
C VAL A 85 -12.97 -4.98 13.97
N SER A 86 -12.43 -6.19 14.03
CA SER A 86 -11.04 -6.48 13.67
C SER A 86 -10.92 -6.81 12.18
N VAL A 87 -10.39 -5.82 11.44
CA VAL A 87 -10.00 -5.78 10.02
C VAL A 87 -8.99 -6.90 9.63
N GLU A 88 -8.52 -7.68 10.59
CA GLU A 88 -7.43 -8.65 10.46
C GLU A 88 -7.90 -10.07 10.13
N ALA A 89 -9.21 -10.34 10.14
CA ALA A 89 -9.77 -11.68 9.90
C ALA A 89 -9.91 -11.99 8.39
N VAL A 90 -8.83 -11.84 7.62
CA VAL A 90 -8.77 -12.39 6.26
C VAL A 90 -8.62 -13.91 6.38
N ASP A 91 -9.62 -14.66 5.94
CA ASP A 91 -9.52 -16.12 5.88
C ASP A 91 -8.67 -16.54 4.65
N PRO A 92 -7.44 -17.04 4.85
CA PRO A 92 -6.57 -17.45 3.75
C PRO A 92 -7.17 -18.62 2.94
N VAL A 93 -8.00 -19.46 3.57
CA VAL A 93 -8.68 -20.57 2.89
C VAL A 93 -9.73 -20.03 1.92
N PHE A 94 -10.50 -19.03 2.35
CA PHE A 94 -11.48 -18.38 1.49
C PHE A 94 -10.81 -17.69 0.31
N GLN A 95 -9.71 -16.96 0.55
CA GLN A 95 -8.96 -16.29 -0.51
C GLN A 95 -8.43 -17.28 -1.56
N ALA A 96 -7.75 -18.35 -1.13
CA ALA A 96 -7.21 -19.36 -2.03
C ALA A 96 -8.32 -20.04 -2.85
N LYS A 97 -9.42 -20.43 -2.20
CA LYS A 97 -10.56 -21.03 -2.89
C LYS A 97 -11.21 -20.08 -3.89
N MET A 98 -11.36 -18.80 -3.54
CA MET A 98 -11.94 -17.79 -4.43
C MET A 98 -11.07 -17.56 -5.67
N LEU A 99 -9.75 -17.49 -5.49
CA LEU A 99 -8.82 -17.41 -6.62
C LEU A 99 -8.92 -18.60 -7.56
N ASP A 100 -8.98 -19.81 -7.02
CA ASP A 100 -9.11 -21.01 -7.84
C ASP A 100 -10.44 -21.03 -8.61
N MET A 101 -11.54 -20.57 -7.99
CA MET A 101 -12.81 -20.41 -8.69
C MET A 101 -12.74 -19.34 -9.79
N LEU A 102 -12.05 -18.23 -9.56
CA LEU A 102 -11.88 -17.17 -10.56
C LEU A 102 -11.04 -17.64 -11.75
N ARG A 103 -9.99 -18.42 -11.50
CA ARG A 103 -9.17 -19.05 -12.55
C ARG A 103 -10.01 -19.94 -13.49
N GLN A 104 -10.97 -20.69 -12.94
CA GLN A 104 -11.88 -21.53 -13.75
C GLN A 104 -12.78 -20.70 -14.67
N THR A 105 -13.08 -19.46 -14.31
CA THR A 105 -13.88 -18.53 -15.14
C THR A 105 -13.05 -17.73 -16.15
N GLY A 106 -11.76 -18.06 -16.32
CA GLY A 106 -10.86 -17.35 -17.24
C GLY A 106 -10.32 -16.03 -16.69
N ARG A 107 -10.43 -15.79 -15.37
CA ARG A 107 -9.90 -14.59 -14.71
C ARG A 107 -8.56 -14.92 -14.07
N TYR A 108 -7.49 -14.74 -14.84
CA TYR A 108 -6.10 -15.07 -14.45
C TYR A 108 -5.35 -13.93 -13.75
N LEU A 109 -6.07 -12.95 -13.21
CA LEU A 109 -5.48 -11.76 -12.59
C LEU A 109 -4.77 -12.15 -11.28
N ASN A 110 -3.53 -11.72 -11.14
CA ASN A 110 -2.72 -11.93 -9.94
C ASN A 110 -2.79 -10.69 -9.04
N PHE A 111 -2.50 -10.86 -7.76
CA PHE A 111 -2.30 -9.73 -6.84
C PHE A 111 -0.87 -9.25 -6.89
#